data_AF-A0AAD2JFY2-F1
#
_entry.id   AF-A0AAD2JFY2-F1
#
_cell.length_a   1.000
_cell.length_b   1.000
_cell.length_c   1.000
_cell.angle_alpha   90.00
_cell.angle_beta   90.00
_cell.angle_gamma   90.00
#
_symmetry.space_group_name_H-M   'P 1'
#
loop_
_entity.id
_entity.type
_entity.pdbx_description
1 polymer ?
#
loop_
_entity_poly.entity_id
_entity_poly.type
_entity_poly.pdbx_seq_one_letter_code
_entity_poly.pdbx_strand_id
1 'polypeptide(L)'
;MKDEYPTGKSDLMTGFMVRAQAMAEAGGMWAMINLPSWMSLKSFEDLRRDLLRDQRLASMAHLGRGVFGSDFGTVAFVVINTPPTPTARGVYRRLFEQHVDVRSVSTIEALFLDENYNRFEAPQDEFSAIPGSPIVYWLSEKMRAAFHLGARLGDIAEVRQGLATADNHRFLRQWWEVARDRSAMGCRSTNEASITLERWFPYNKGGDFRRWYGNQEYVVNWENNGAEIRAFGTEAGGRPRSRAQNTSAYFSPSVSWSDISSGAPSFRQFPVGFIHGNKGNSIFGGQALLDRLLGVMNASCATIILEALAPTMTASVGDVGRTPVPLKLAELPTGGYHGAGIDRGGRLERVGELLELQ
;
A
#
# COMPACT_ATOMS: atom_id res chain seq x y z
N MET A 1 -7.28 -10.75 -27.68
CA MET A 1 -6.75 -9.91 -26.57
C MET A 1 -5.55 -10.56 -25.89
N LYS A 2 -5.67 -11.74 -25.26
CA LYS A 2 -4.52 -12.35 -24.56
C LYS A 2 -3.37 -12.75 -25.49
N ASP A 3 -3.70 -13.27 -26.67
CA ASP A 3 -2.70 -13.78 -27.62
C ASP A 3 -2.07 -12.65 -28.44
N GLU A 4 -2.90 -11.76 -28.98
CA GLU A 4 -2.46 -10.66 -29.87
C GLU A 4 -1.98 -9.39 -29.14
N TYR A 5 -2.41 -9.16 -27.88
CA TYR A 5 -2.10 -7.95 -27.09
C TYR A 5 -1.62 -8.33 -25.69
N PRO A 6 -0.50 -9.05 -25.55
CA PRO A 6 -0.08 -9.66 -24.29
C PRO A 6 0.16 -8.66 -23.15
N THR A 7 0.57 -7.42 -23.48
CA THR A 7 0.81 -6.32 -22.53
C THR A 7 -0.44 -5.47 -22.29
N GLY A 8 -1.36 -5.41 -23.26
CA GLY A 8 -2.65 -4.71 -23.18
C GLY A 8 -3.86 -5.56 -22.80
N LYS A 9 -3.66 -6.84 -22.42
CA LYS A 9 -4.73 -7.84 -22.21
C LYS A 9 -5.63 -7.60 -20.99
N SER A 10 -5.22 -6.71 -20.10
CA SER A 10 -5.87 -6.51 -18.80
C SER A 10 -7.18 -5.73 -18.89
N ASP A 11 -7.32 -4.86 -19.90
CA ASP A 11 -8.55 -4.12 -20.19
C ASP A 11 -8.65 -3.83 -21.71
N LEU A 12 -9.86 -3.66 -22.23
CA LEU A 12 -10.07 -3.30 -23.63
C LEU A 12 -9.46 -1.93 -23.96
N MET A 13 -9.53 -0.95 -23.04
CA MET A 13 -8.94 0.38 -23.26
C MET A 13 -7.43 0.29 -23.53
N THR A 14 -6.74 -0.65 -22.88
CA THR A 14 -5.30 -0.84 -23.05
C THR A 14 -4.95 -1.61 -24.33
N GLY A 15 -5.86 -2.45 -24.83
CA GLY A 15 -5.75 -3.00 -26.19
C GLY A 15 -5.80 -1.90 -27.25
N PHE A 16 -6.70 -0.93 -27.09
CA PHE A 16 -6.75 0.23 -27.97
C PHE A 16 -5.49 1.11 -27.88
N MET A 17 -4.91 1.31 -26.68
CA MET A 17 -3.63 2.03 -26.53
C MET A 17 -2.52 1.38 -27.35
N VAL A 18 -2.35 0.05 -27.25
CA VAL A 18 -1.35 -0.70 -28.04
C VAL A 18 -1.65 -0.57 -29.54
N ARG A 19 -2.93 -0.62 -29.94
CA ARG A 19 -3.31 -0.44 -31.34
C ARG A 19 -2.99 0.96 -31.87
N ALA A 20 -3.22 2.00 -31.07
CA ALA A 20 -2.90 3.38 -31.45
C ALA A 20 -1.39 3.61 -31.58
N GLN A 21 -0.58 3.05 -30.68
CA GLN A 21 0.88 3.00 -30.84
C GLN A 21 1.28 2.38 -32.17
N ALA A 22 0.69 1.22 -32.53
CA ALA A 22 1.02 0.52 -33.77
C ALA A 22 0.57 1.25 -35.05
N MET A 23 -0.42 2.15 -34.95
CA MET A 23 -0.92 2.94 -36.08
C MET A 23 -0.23 4.30 -36.23
N ALA A 24 0.35 4.83 -35.15
CA ALA A 24 1.07 6.09 -35.18
C ALA A 24 2.42 5.93 -35.88
N GLU A 25 2.74 6.83 -36.81
CA GLU A 25 4.09 6.89 -37.40
C GLU A 25 5.14 7.31 -36.35
N ALA A 26 6.41 7.07 -36.64
CA ALA A 26 7.51 7.51 -35.77
C ALA A 26 7.48 9.04 -35.59
N GLY A 27 7.48 9.50 -34.34
CA GLY A 27 7.30 10.92 -33.99
C GLY A 27 5.87 11.45 -34.12
N GLY A 28 4.93 10.64 -34.64
CA GLY A 28 3.51 10.95 -34.65
C GLY A 28 2.91 10.98 -33.24
N MET A 29 1.73 11.58 -33.10
CA MET A 29 1.05 11.70 -31.82
C MET A 29 -0.25 10.88 -31.81
N TRP A 30 -0.57 10.32 -30.65
CA TRP A 30 -1.89 9.75 -30.38
C TRP A 30 -2.37 10.20 -29.01
N ALA A 31 -3.68 10.28 -28.86
CA ALA A 31 -4.31 10.76 -27.63
C ALA A 31 -5.56 9.93 -27.32
N MET A 32 -5.84 9.76 -26.04
CA MET A 32 -7.00 9.00 -25.58
C MET A 32 -7.56 9.56 -24.28
N ILE A 33 -8.83 9.25 -24.03
CA ILE A 33 -9.50 9.43 -22.74
C ILE A 33 -9.78 8.03 -22.19
N ASN A 34 -9.18 7.71 -21.04
CA ASN A 34 -9.27 6.38 -20.41
C ASN A 34 -9.56 6.50 -18.90
N LEU A 35 -9.82 5.35 -18.26
CA LEU A 35 -9.80 5.23 -16.80
C LEU A 35 -8.35 5.35 -16.28
N PRO A 36 -8.09 5.96 -15.11
CA PRO A 36 -6.73 6.16 -14.61
C PRO A 36 -6.04 4.89 -14.08
N SER A 37 -6.75 3.75 -14.02
CA SER A 37 -6.24 2.50 -13.44
C SER A 37 -4.96 1.98 -14.09
N TRP A 38 -4.74 2.24 -15.38
CA TRP A 38 -3.51 1.86 -16.09
C TRP A 38 -2.27 2.60 -15.61
N MET A 39 -2.42 3.74 -14.92
CA MET A 39 -1.29 4.53 -14.42
C MET A 39 -0.57 3.86 -13.24
N SER A 40 -1.20 2.92 -12.55
CA SER A 40 -0.66 2.41 -11.27
C SER A 40 -0.94 0.93 -10.98
N LEU A 41 -2.07 0.36 -11.42
CA LEU A 41 -2.39 -1.02 -11.03
C LEU A 41 -1.37 -2.02 -11.62
N LYS A 42 -1.02 -3.03 -10.84
CA LYS A 42 -0.05 -4.07 -11.21
C LYS A 42 -0.40 -4.80 -12.50
N SER A 43 -1.68 -4.98 -12.80
CA SER A 43 -2.14 -5.62 -14.05
C SER A 43 -1.72 -4.89 -15.33
N PHE A 44 -1.31 -3.62 -15.23
CA PHE A 44 -0.84 -2.81 -16.36
C PHE A 44 0.65 -2.47 -16.27
N GLU A 45 1.42 -3.15 -15.41
CA GLU A 45 2.86 -2.89 -15.24
C GLU A 45 3.63 -3.06 -16.55
N ASP A 46 3.41 -4.15 -17.29
CA ASP A 46 4.10 -4.42 -18.55
C ASP A 46 3.76 -3.35 -19.62
N LEU A 47 2.49 -2.96 -19.72
CA LEU A 47 2.05 -1.87 -20.60
C LEU A 47 2.77 -0.55 -20.28
N ARG A 48 2.87 -0.20 -18.99
CA ARG A 48 3.56 1.02 -18.57
C ARG A 48 5.04 0.95 -18.90
N ARG A 49 5.70 -0.19 -18.67
CA ARG A 49 7.11 -0.36 -19.01
C ARG A 49 7.36 -0.18 -20.50
N ASP A 50 6.50 -0.74 -21.36
CA ASP A 50 6.62 -0.57 -22.81
C ASP A 50 6.37 0.88 -23.23
N LEU A 51 5.29 1.51 -22.73
CA LEU A 51 4.98 2.91 -23.02
C LEU A 51 6.12 3.84 -22.59
N LEU A 52 6.65 3.67 -21.38
CA LEU A 52 7.71 4.52 -20.84
C LEU A 52 9.07 4.29 -21.51
N ARG A 53 9.29 3.12 -22.11
CA ARG A 53 10.52 2.77 -22.85
C ARG A 53 10.48 3.29 -24.29
N ASP A 54 9.36 3.08 -24.98
CA ASP A 54 9.30 3.22 -26.44
C ASP A 54 8.63 4.51 -26.90
N GLN A 55 7.91 5.21 -25.99
CA GLN A 55 7.11 6.38 -26.33
C GLN A 55 7.30 7.50 -25.30
N ARG A 56 6.91 8.74 -25.64
CA ARG A 56 6.96 9.89 -24.74
C ARG A 56 5.56 10.36 -24.37
N LEU A 57 5.21 10.26 -23.10
CA LEU A 57 4.01 10.85 -22.52
C LEU A 57 4.17 12.37 -22.44
N ALA A 58 3.61 13.09 -23.42
CA ALA A 58 3.82 14.52 -23.60
C ALA A 58 2.99 15.35 -22.64
N SER A 59 1.72 14.99 -22.47
CA SER A 59 0.84 15.68 -21.54
C SER A 59 -0.28 14.80 -21.02
N MET A 60 -0.83 15.18 -19.87
CA MET A 60 -1.94 14.48 -19.23
C MET A 60 -2.80 15.44 -18.41
N ALA A 61 -4.11 15.42 -18.65
CA ALA A 61 -5.12 15.97 -17.77
C ALA A 61 -5.76 14.82 -16.97
N HIS A 62 -5.47 14.78 -15.68
CA HIS A 62 -6.09 13.85 -14.74
C HIS A 62 -7.33 14.54 -14.15
N LEU A 63 -8.49 14.23 -14.71
CA LEU A 63 -9.75 14.95 -14.51
C LEU A 63 -10.45 14.55 -13.20
N GLY A 64 -10.09 13.39 -12.64
CA GLY A 64 -10.79 12.82 -11.48
C GLY A 64 -12.18 12.32 -11.88
N ARG A 65 -13.10 12.21 -10.90
CA ARG A 65 -14.46 11.69 -11.13
C ARG A 65 -15.44 12.79 -11.49
N GLY A 66 -16.40 12.49 -12.37
CA GLY A 66 -17.50 13.42 -12.69
C GLY A 66 -17.67 13.77 -14.16
N VAL A 67 -16.66 13.49 -15.00
CA VAL A 67 -16.69 13.84 -16.44
C VAL A 67 -17.83 13.11 -17.14
N PHE A 68 -18.04 11.84 -16.79
CA PHE A 68 -19.11 11.01 -17.33
C PHE A 68 -20.13 10.63 -16.23
N GLY A 69 -20.45 11.57 -15.33
CA GLY A 69 -21.35 11.33 -14.20
C GLY A 69 -20.65 10.63 -13.04
N SER A 70 -21.28 9.64 -12.41
CA SER A 70 -20.67 8.86 -11.30
C SER A 70 -19.68 7.81 -11.82
N ASP A 71 -18.69 8.25 -12.59
CA ASP A 71 -17.66 7.42 -13.20
C ASP A 71 -16.60 6.95 -12.17
N PHE A 72 -15.63 6.16 -12.63
CA PHE A 72 -14.49 5.67 -11.83
C PHE A 72 -13.24 6.53 -12.02
N GLY A 73 -13.41 7.78 -12.47
CA GLY A 73 -12.34 8.70 -12.77
C GLY A 73 -11.93 8.68 -14.24
N THR A 74 -11.46 9.82 -14.72
CA THR A 74 -11.09 10.02 -16.13
C THR A 74 -9.69 10.64 -16.24
N VAL A 75 -8.89 10.15 -17.18
CA VAL A 75 -7.62 10.75 -17.60
C VAL A 75 -7.61 10.94 -19.12
N ALA A 76 -7.24 12.14 -19.57
CA ALA A 76 -6.97 12.45 -20.96
C ALA A 76 -5.47 12.67 -21.13
N PHE A 77 -4.85 12.07 -22.16
CA PHE A 77 -3.40 12.14 -22.31
C PHE A 77 -2.97 12.11 -23.78
N VAL A 78 -1.78 12.65 -24.03
CA VAL A 78 -1.14 12.71 -25.34
C VAL A 78 0.21 12.01 -25.26
N VAL A 79 0.45 11.11 -26.21
CA VAL A 79 1.69 10.34 -26.34
C VAL A 79 2.29 10.61 -27.71
N ILE A 80 3.60 10.78 -27.74
CA ILE A 80 4.40 10.92 -28.96
C ILE A 80 5.11 9.59 -29.18
N ASN A 81 4.97 9.03 -30.37
CA ASN A 81 5.49 7.71 -30.72
C ASN A 81 6.99 7.77 -31.05
N THR A 82 7.78 8.13 -30.04
CA THR A 82 9.24 8.17 -30.10
C THR A 82 9.80 7.86 -28.71
N PRO A 83 10.93 7.15 -28.61
CA PRO A 83 11.58 6.91 -27.33
C PRO A 83 11.87 8.23 -26.59
N PRO A 84 11.77 8.24 -25.24
CA PRO A 84 12.06 9.43 -24.46
C PRO A 84 13.55 9.79 -24.51
N THR A 85 13.86 11.08 -24.41
CA THR A 85 15.21 11.57 -24.09
C THR A 85 15.35 11.73 -22.57
N PRO A 86 16.57 11.69 -21.99
CA PRO A 86 16.75 11.86 -20.54
C PRO A 86 16.20 13.19 -19.99
N THR A 87 16.10 14.20 -20.84
CA THR A 87 15.57 15.53 -20.49
C THR A 87 14.10 15.71 -20.85
N ALA A 88 13.44 14.68 -21.42
CA ALA A 88 12.06 14.76 -21.83
C ALA A 88 11.13 14.89 -20.62
N ARG A 89 10.46 16.04 -20.52
CA ARG A 89 9.45 16.30 -19.49
C ARG A 89 8.05 16.21 -20.08
N GLY A 90 7.15 15.57 -19.35
CA GLY A 90 5.71 15.65 -19.61
C GLY A 90 5.08 16.75 -18.78
N VAL A 91 3.97 17.32 -19.27
CA VAL A 91 3.16 18.30 -18.53
C VAL A 91 1.89 17.62 -18.02
N TYR A 92 1.69 17.62 -16.71
CA TYR A 92 0.58 16.94 -16.05
C TYR A 92 -0.27 17.95 -15.30
N ARG A 93 -1.60 17.83 -15.39
CA ARG A 93 -2.55 18.67 -14.64
C ARG A 93 -3.50 17.78 -13.87
N ARG A 94 -3.54 17.95 -12.55
CA ARG A 94 -4.42 17.19 -11.66
C ARG A 94 -5.60 18.06 -11.23
N LEU A 95 -6.75 17.88 -11.86
CA LEU A 95 -7.93 18.74 -11.64
C LEU A 95 -8.73 18.33 -10.40
N PHE A 96 -8.05 17.87 -9.36
CA PHE A 96 -8.61 17.48 -8.09
C PHE A 96 -7.56 17.34 -6.99
N GLU A 97 -7.99 17.52 -5.75
CA GLU A 97 -7.20 17.15 -4.57
C GLU A 97 -7.50 15.70 -4.17
N GLN A 98 -8.78 15.40 -3.88
CA GLN A 98 -9.22 14.06 -3.49
C GLN A 98 -9.78 13.27 -4.67
N HIS A 99 -9.27 12.06 -4.88
CA HIS A 99 -9.65 11.23 -6.02
C HIS A 99 -11.11 10.74 -5.96
N VAL A 100 -11.67 10.62 -4.76
CA VAL A 100 -12.99 10.01 -4.53
C VAL A 100 -14.16 10.94 -4.84
N ASP A 101 -13.94 12.26 -4.87
CA ASP A 101 -14.99 13.25 -5.05
C ASP A 101 -15.51 13.26 -6.49
N VAL A 102 -16.83 13.13 -6.64
CA VAL A 102 -17.54 13.30 -7.91
C VAL A 102 -17.91 14.78 -8.06
N ARG A 103 -17.36 15.44 -9.09
CA ARG A 103 -17.57 16.87 -9.35
C ARG A 103 -18.46 17.10 -10.58
N SER A 104 -19.07 18.27 -10.69
CA SER A 104 -19.76 18.65 -11.92
C SER A 104 -18.77 18.91 -13.04
N VAL A 105 -19.21 18.74 -14.29
CA VAL A 105 -18.40 19.07 -15.48
C VAL A 105 -17.98 20.54 -15.46
N SER A 106 -18.84 21.46 -15.02
CA SER A 106 -18.53 22.88 -14.90
C SER A 106 -17.42 23.18 -13.90
N THR A 107 -17.34 22.45 -12.79
CA THR A 107 -16.22 22.57 -11.84
C THR A 107 -14.92 22.07 -12.47
N ILE A 108 -14.95 20.92 -13.15
CA ILE A 108 -13.76 20.36 -13.82
C ILE A 108 -13.28 21.31 -14.92
N GLU A 109 -14.19 21.90 -15.69
CA GLU A 109 -13.90 22.90 -16.72
C GLU A 109 -13.25 24.15 -16.11
N ALA A 110 -13.80 24.69 -15.01
CA ALA A 110 -13.20 25.85 -14.33
C ALA A 110 -11.77 25.57 -13.85
N LEU A 111 -11.53 24.38 -13.27
CA LEU A 111 -10.18 23.95 -12.88
C LEU A 111 -9.26 23.76 -14.08
N PHE A 112 -9.79 23.29 -15.21
CA PHE A 112 -9.03 23.16 -16.44
C PHE A 112 -8.68 24.53 -17.04
N LEU A 113 -9.55 25.53 -16.96
CA LEU A 113 -9.28 26.87 -17.48
C LEU A 113 -8.29 27.67 -16.61
N ASP A 114 -8.12 27.32 -15.33
CA ASP A 114 -7.03 27.83 -14.50
C ASP A 114 -5.71 27.12 -14.84
N GLU A 115 -4.91 27.70 -15.74
CA GLU A 115 -3.65 27.15 -16.25
C GLU A 115 -2.65 26.72 -15.17
N ASN A 116 -2.69 27.33 -13.98
CA ASN A 116 -1.77 27.06 -12.90
C ASN A 116 -2.27 26.03 -11.89
N TYR A 117 -3.56 25.69 -11.93
CA TYR A 117 -4.14 24.74 -10.99
C TYR A 117 -3.47 23.36 -11.10
N ASN A 118 -2.77 22.97 -10.02
CA ASN A 118 -2.12 21.66 -9.87
C ASN A 118 -1.39 21.21 -11.15
N ARG A 119 -0.57 22.11 -11.69
CA ARG A 119 0.30 21.87 -12.84
C ARG A 119 1.63 21.30 -12.36
N PHE A 120 2.03 20.18 -12.95
CA PHE A 120 3.28 19.48 -12.65
C PHE A 120 4.08 19.26 -13.92
N GLU A 121 5.39 19.28 -13.79
CA GLU A 121 6.31 18.83 -14.81
C GLU A 121 7.22 17.78 -14.21
N ALA A 122 7.28 16.61 -14.82
CA ALA A 122 8.09 15.50 -14.35
C ALA A 122 8.79 14.84 -15.55
N PRO A 123 10.06 14.44 -15.39
CA PRO A 123 10.75 13.68 -16.41
C PRO A 123 10.26 12.22 -16.38
N GLN A 124 10.17 11.62 -17.57
CA GLN A 124 9.52 10.32 -17.73
C GLN A 124 10.35 9.15 -17.17
N ASP A 125 11.67 9.27 -17.21
CA ASP A 125 12.61 8.27 -16.70
C ASP A 125 12.47 8.06 -15.17
N GLU A 126 12.14 9.12 -14.43
CA GLU A 126 11.82 9.03 -12.99
C GLU A 126 10.61 8.14 -12.68
N PHE A 127 9.68 7.90 -13.61
CA PHE A 127 8.62 6.90 -13.39
C PHE A 127 9.12 5.48 -13.57
N SER A 128 10.07 5.27 -14.48
CA SER A 128 10.66 3.95 -14.75
C SER A 128 11.48 3.44 -13.55
N ALA A 129 12.04 4.36 -12.77
CA ALA A 129 12.75 4.11 -11.54
C ALA A 129 11.91 3.45 -10.42
N ILE A 130 10.61 3.77 -10.38
CA ILE A 130 9.74 3.38 -9.28
C ILE A 130 9.30 1.93 -9.51
N PRO A 131 9.34 1.05 -8.49
CA PRO A 131 8.88 -0.34 -8.63
C PRO A 131 7.44 -0.43 -9.16
N GLY A 132 7.24 -1.12 -10.27
CA GLY A 132 5.94 -1.21 -10.96
C GLY A 132 5.67 -0.09 -11.98
N SER A 133 6.62 0.82 -12.13
CA SER A 133 6.64 1.99 -13.00
C SER A 133 5.33 2.80 -13.01
N PRO A 134 4.76 3.16 -11.84
CA PRO A 134 3.54 3.96 -11.79
C PRO A 134 3.80 5.40 -12.24
N ILE A 135 2.82 6.02 -12.89
CA ILE A 135 2.89 7.40 -13.36
C ILE A 135 2.44 8.34 -12.22
N VAL A 136 3.41 8.76 -11.41
CA VAL A 136 3.20 9.51 -10.15
C VAL A 136 3.80 10.91 -10.22
N TYR A 137 3.35 11.68 -11.22
CA TYR A 137 3.88 13.01 -11.55
C TYR A 137 3.74 14.04 -10.42
N TRP A 138 2.83 13.82 -9.46
CA TRP A 138 2.55 14.74 -8.35
C TRP A 138 3.49 14.56 -7.15
N LEU A 139 4.33 13.51 -7.14
CA LEU A 139 5.37 13.38 -6.12
C LEU A 139 6.39 14.52 -6.28
N SER A 140 7.10 14.88 -5.20
CA SER A 140 8.25 15.78 -5.35
C SER A 140 9.43 15.04 -5.97
N GLU A 141 10.39 15.78 -6.52
CA GLU A 141 11.66 15.21 -7.01
C GLU A 141 12.37 14.40 -5.93
N LYS A 142 12.44 14.92 -4.69
CA LYS A 142 13.01 14.22 -3.53
C LYS A 142 12.29 12.91 -3.22
N MET A 143 10.95 12.91 -3.26
CA MET A 143 10.16 11.69 -3.04
C MET A 143 10.42 10.63 -4.11
N ARG A 144 10.62 11.03 -5.36
CA ARG A 144 10.97 10.10 -6.44
C ARG A 144 12.41 9.60 -6.31
N ALA A 145 13.35 10.49 -5.98
CA ALA A 145 14.74 10.13 -5.70
C ALA A 145 14.88 9.14 -4.54
N ALA A 146 13.99 9.20 -3.54
CA ALA A 146 13.97 8.25 -2.42
C ALA A 146 13.85 6.78 -2.85
N PHE A 147 13.23 6.48 -4.00
CA PHE A 147 13.17 5.10 -4.54
C PHE A 147 14.52 4.57 -5.02
N HIS A 148 15.47 5.45 -5.35
CA HIS A 148 16.83 5.11 -5.72
C HIS A 148 17.79 5.16 -4.53
N LEU A 149 17.65 6.19 -3.70
CA LEU A 149 18.56 6.45 -2.59
C LEU A 149 18.25 5.59 -1.36
N GLY A 150 16.98 5.24 -1.14
CA GLY A 150 16.53 4.44 0.00
C GLY A 150 16.66 2.94 -0.22
N ALA A 151 16.65 2.19 0.90
CA ALA A 151 16.44 0.74 0.85
C ALA A 151 14.94 0.45 0.69
N ARG A 152 14.56 -0.68 0.09
CA ARG A 152 13.17 -1.13 0.12
C ARG A 152 12.87 -1.73 1.49
N LEU A 153 11.72 -1.40 2.07
CA LEU A 153 11.33 -1.91 3.37
C LEU A 153 11.38 -3.45 3.43
N GLY A 154 10.92 -4.12 2.37
CA GLY A 154 10.93 -5.58 2.28
C GLY A 154 12.32 -6.22 2.21
N ASP A 155 13.37 -5.45 1.93
CA ASP A 155 14.76 -5.94 1.91
C ASP A 155 15.39 -5.93 3.32
N ILE A 156 14.82 -5.14 4.25
CA ILE A 156 15.38 -4.96 5.61
C ILE A 156 14.49 -5.53 6.73
N ALA A 157 13.21 -5.80 6.43
CA ALA A 157 12.25 -6.32 7.39
C ALA A 157 11.27 -7.29 6.71
N GLU A 158 10.77 -8.25 7.49
CA GLU A 158 9.83 -9.22 6.95
C GLU A 158 8.42 -8.66 6.95
N VAL A 159 7.83 -8.49 5.77
CA VAL A 159 6.46 -7.99 5.60
C VAL A 159 5.55 -9.17 5.29
N ARG A 160 4.64 -9.51 6.22
CA ARG A 160 3.86 -10.76 6.13
C ARG A 160 2.37 -10.53 6.33
N GLN A 161 1.58 -11.31 5.59
CA GLN A 161 0.15 -11.47 5.82
C GLN A 161 -0.09 -12.59 6.86
N GLY A 162 -1.15 -12.47 7.64
CA GLY A 162 -1.48 -13.42 8.70
C GLY A 162 -2.59 -14.43 8.38
N LEU A 163 -3.16 -14.96 9.46
CA LEU A 163 -4.26 -15.92 9.45
C LEU A 163 -5.51 -15.36 8.75
N ALA A 164 -6.03 -16.08 7.75
CA ALA A 164 -7.39 -15.87 7.26
C ALA A 164 -8.33 -16.85 7.97
N THR A 165 -9.20 -16.35 8.83
CA THR A 165 -10.14 -17.16 9.64
C THR A 165 -11.27 -17.76 8.82
N ALA A 166 -11.67 -17.10 7.73
CA ALA A 166 -12.82 -17.41 6.87
C ALA A 166 -14.21 -17.38 7.56
N ASP A 167 -14.27 -17.39 8.88
CA ASP A 167 -15.48 -17.17 9.68
C ASP A 167 -15.13 -16.44 10.99
N ASN A 168 -15.33 -15.13 11.02
CA ASN A 168 -15.03 -14.32 12.20
C ASN A 168 -16.00 -14.62 13.35
N HIS A 169 -17.27 -14.94 13.07
CA HIS A 169 -18.26 -15.22 14.12
C HIS A 169 -17.95 -16.51 14.85
N ARG A 170 -17.37 -17.50 14.18
CA ARG A 170 -16.93 -18.75 14.79
C ARG A 170 -15.61 -18.63 15.54
N PHE A 171 -14.61 -18.00 14.92
CA PHE A 171 -13.23 -18.09 15.40
C PHE A 171 -12.73 -16.89 16.19
N LEU A 172 -13.42 -15.75 16.20
CA LEU A 172 -12.99 -14.55 16.90
C LEU A 172 -13.95 -14.17 18.02
N ARG A 173 -13.38 -13.67 19.12
CA ARG A 173 -14.11 -13.05 20.23
C ARG A 173 -13.38 -11.78 20.66
N GLN A 174 -14.07 -10.91 21.37
CA GLN A 174 -13.40 -9.85 22.12
C GLN A 174 -12.81 -10.45 23.40
N TRP A 175 -11.66 -9.94 23.87
CA TRP A 175 -10.93 -10.58 24.98
C TRP A 175 -11.76 -10.66 26.28
N TRP A 176 -12.76 -9.78 26.45
CA TRP A 176 -13.67 -9.79 27.59
C TRP A 176 -14.89 -10.71 27.43
N GLU A 177 -15.12 -11.29 26.24
CA GLU A 177 -16.23 -12.23 25.99
C GLU A 177 -15.87 -13.67 26.41
N VAL A 178 -14.61 -13.94 26.69
CA VAL A 178 -14.08 -15.29 26.95
C VAL A 178 -13.55 -15.40 28.37
N ALA A 179 -13.64 -16.61 28.92
CA ALA A 179 -13.15 -16.88 30.26
C ALA A 179 -11.61 -16.80 30.31
N ARG A 180 -11.08 -16.20 31.38
CA ARG A 180 -9.64 -15.94 31.54
C ARG A 180 -8.82 -17.24 31.67
N ASP A 181 -9.41 -18.25 32.29
CA ASP A 181 -8.90 -19.62 32.44
C ASP A 181 -8.98 -20.46 31.16
N ARG A 182 -9.49 -19.88 30.06
CA ARG A 182 -9.52 -20.47 28.72
C ARG A 182 -8.67 -19.70 27.71
N SER A 183 -7.84 -18.78 28.19
CA SER A 183 -7.16 -17.76 27.39
C SER A 183 -5.69 -17.61 27.75
N ALA A 184 -4.80 -17.74 26.77
CA ALA A 184 -3.37 -17.51 26.93
C ALA A 184 -2.94 -16.19 26.29
N MET A 185 -2.78 -15.14 27.11
CA MET A 185 -2.51 -13.77 26.63
C MET A 185 -1.03 -13.42 26.42
N GLY A 186 -0.10 -14.30 26.83
CA GLY A 186 1.32 -13.98 26.94
C GLY A 186 2.28 -14.97 26.25
N CYS A 187 1.77 -15.87 25.43
CA CYS A 187 2.62 -16.84 24.72
C CYS A 187 3.62 -16.13 23.81
N ARG A 188 4.88 -16.57 23.82
CA ARG A 188 5.96 -15.97 23.02
C ARG A 188 6.29 -16.77 21.78
N SER A 189 5.72 -17.97 21.65
CA SER A 189 5.92 -18.85 20.51
C SER A 189 4.75 -19.82 20.32
N THR A 190 4.68 -20.43 19.12
CA THR A 190 3.75 -21.52 18.83
C THR A 190 3.98 -22.75 19.72
N ASN A 191 5.23 -23.00 20.13
CA ASN A 191 5.56 -24.11 21.01
C ASN A 191 4.97 -23.88 22.41
N GLU A 192 5.15 -22.69 22.97
CA GLU A 192 4.50 -22.32 24.24
C GLU A 192 2.98 -22.45 24.14
N ALA A 193 2.38 -21.90 23.07
CA ALA A 193 0.94 -21.97 22.85
C ALA A 193 0.40 -23.41 22.73
N SER A 194 1.20 -24.36 22.22
CA SER A 194 0.79 -25.76 22.11
C SER A 194 0.75 -26.50 23.46
N ILE A 195 1.48 -26.00 24.46
CA ILE A 195 1.59 -26.63 25.79
C ILE A 195 0.47 -26.15 26.71
N THR A 196 -0.05 -24.94 26.51
CA THR A 196 -1.03 -24.34 27.44
C THR A 196 -2.40 -25.04 27.41
N LEU A 197 -2.74 -25.75 26.33
CA LEU A 197 -4.07 -26.34 26.07
C LEU A 197 -5.22 -25.31 26.10
N GLU A 198 -4.87 -24.02 26.04
CA GLU A 198 -5.83 -22.92 26.06
C GLU A 198 -6.49 -22.76 24.70
N ARG A 199 -7.68 -22.16 24.69
CA ARG A 199 -8.45 -21.98 23.46
C ARG A 199 -8.17 -20.64 22.79
N TRP A 200 -8.15 -19.57 23.57
CA TRP A 200 -8.17 -18.21 23.05
C TRP A 200 -6.81 -17.53 23.18
N PHE A 201 -6.34 -16.94 22.09
CA PHE A 201 -5.04 -16.27 22.00
C PHE A 201 -5.20 -14.87 21.39
N PRO A 202 -4.43 -13.86 21.81
CA PRO A 202 -4.51 -12.51 21.25
C PRO A 202 -4.39 -12.50 19.73
N TYR A 203 -5.24 -11.72 19.08
CA TYR A 203 -5.37 -11.68 17.63
C TYR A 203 -5.36 -10.24 17.10
N ASN A 204 -4.44 -9.96 16.19
CA ASN A 204 -4.42 -8.71 15.45
C ASN A 204 -5.31 -8.84 14.20
N LYS A 205 -6.56 -8.40 14.35
CA LYS A 205 -7.57 -8.37 13.27
C LYS A 205 -7.32 -7.25 12.24
N GLY A 206 -6.38 -6.34 12.49
CA GLY A 206 -6.39 -5.02 11.89
C GLY A 206 -7.15 -4.06 12.80
N GLY A 207 -8.05 -3.25 12.25
CA GLY A 207 -8.91 -2.34 13.01
C GLY A 207 -8.93 -0.93 12.43
N ASP A 208 -9.55 -0.02 13.17
CA ASP A 208 -9.73 1.37 12.76
C ASP A 208 -8.43 2.16 12.72
N PHE A 209 -8.47 3.34 12.11
CA PHE A 209 -7.34 4.25 12.03
C PHE A 209 -6.80 4.56 13.44
N ARG A 210 -5.58 4.12 13.72
CA ARG A 210 -4.88 4.39 14.97
C ARG A 210 -3.38 4.26 14.76
N ARG A 211 -2.64 5.33 15.06
CA ARG A 211 -1.18 5.34 15.05
C ARG A 211 -0.63 4.87 16.39
N TRP A 212 0.62 4.41 16.36
CA TRP A 212 1.46 4.11 17.52
C TRP A 212 1.08 2.84 18.28
N TYR A 213 -0.12 2.74 18.85
CA TYR A 213 -0.52 1.60 19.70
C TYR A 213 -2.04 1.44 19.76
N GLY A 214 -2.53 0.21 19.94
CA GLY A 214 -3.96 -0.10 20.17
C GLY A 214 -4.53 -1.15 19.23
N ASN A 215 -5.86 -1.24 19.14
CA ASN A 215 -6.63 -2.23 18.37
C ASN A 215 -6.33 -3.69 18.79
N GLN A 216 -6.17 -3.90 20.10
CA GLN A 216 -5.84 -5.20 20.70
C GLN A 216 -7.06 -5.78 21.42
N GLU A 217 -8.20 -5.79 20.73
CA GLU A 217 -9.49 -6.18 21.32
C GLU A 217 -9.84 -7.65 21.09
N TYR A 218 -9.24 -8.26 20.08
CA TYR A 218 -9.65 -9.59 19.60
C TYR A 218 -8.76 -10.70 20.12
N VAL A 219 -9.39 -11.85 20.34
CA VAL A 219 -8.75 -13.15 20.51
C VAL A 219 -9.25 -14.11 19.43
N VAL A 220 -8.41 -15.06 19.04
CA VAL A 220 -8.72 -16.12 18.07
C VAL A 220 -8.67 -17.48 18.73
N ASN A 221 -9.56 -18.36 18.32
CA ASN A 221 -9.50 -19.77 18.66
C ASN A 221 -8.29 -20.42 17.95
N TRP A 222 -7.24 -20.68 18.73
CA TRP A 222 -6.01 -21.35 18.28
C TRP A 222 -5.71 -22.61 19.11
N GLU A 223 -6.74 -23.17 19.75
CA GLU A 223 -6.65 -24.41 20.53
C GLU A 223 -6.01 -25.53 19.69
N ASN A 224 -5.16 -26.33 20.33
CA ASN A 224 -4.47 -27.46 19.69
C ASN A 224 -3.75 -27.03 18.39
N ASN A 225 -3.02 -25.91 18.44
CA ASN A 225 -2.32 -25.31 17.28
C ASN A 225 -3.26 -24.97 16.10
N GLY A 226 -4.48 -24.54 16.42
CA GLY A 226 -5.50 -24.17 15.45
C GLY A 226 -6.10 -25.37 14.71
N ALA A 227 -6.20 -26.54 15.34
CA ALA A 227 -6.74 -27.74 14.70
C ALA A 227 -8.13 -27.51 14.08
N GLU A 228 -9.04 -26.89 14.83
CA GLU A 228 -10.40 -26.57 14.36
C GLU A 228 -10.37 -25.61 13.17
N ILE A 229 -9.62 -24.50 13.28
CA ILE A 229 -9.59 -23.50 12.22
C ILE A 229 -8.92 -24.06 10.98
N ARG A 230 -7.87 -24.88 11.08
CA ARG A 230 -7.18 -25.52 9.94
C ARG A 230 -8.05 -26.54 9.20
N ALA A 231 -8.93 -27.25 9.91
CA ALA A 231 -9.88 -28.18 9.32
C ALA A 231 -11.16 -27.49 8.80
N PHE A 232 -11.34 -26.20 9.04
CA PHE A 232 -12.57 -25.52 8.68
C PHE A 232 -12.85 -25.57 7.17
N GLY A 233 -14.01 -26.11 6.79
CA GLY A 233 -14.45 -26.23 5.40
C GLY A 233 -13.92 -27.45 4.66
N THR A 234 -13.30 -28.43 5.33
CA THR A 234 -12.85 -29.70 4.72
C THR A 234 -13.91 -30.81 4.76
N GLU A 235 -15.11 -30.52 5.28
CA GLU A 235 -16.20 -31.48 5.62
C GLU A 235 -16.74 -32.30 4.42
N ALA A 236 -16.25 -32.06 3.19
CA ALA A 236 -16.59 -32.82 1.98
C ALA A 236 -15.35 -33.15 1.10
N GLY A 237 -14.16 -33.27 1.69
CA GLY A 237 -12.91 -33.47 0.94
C GLY A 237 -12.42 -32.21 0.21
N GLY A 238 -13.05 -31.06 0.46
CA GLY A 238 -12.66 -29.77 -0.07
C GLY A 238 -11.38 -29.22 0.57
N ARG A 239 -10.76 -28.23 -0.09
CA ARG A 239 -9.66 -27.47 0.51
C ARG A 239 -10.19 -26.67 1.71
N PRO A 240 -9.40 -26.47 2.78
CA PRO A 240 -9.81 -25.63 3.90
C PRO A 240 -10.30 -24.26 3.40
N ARG A 241 -11.27 -23.66 4.07
CA ARG A 241 -11.70 -22.28 3.78
C ARG A 241 -10.80 -21.26 4.46
N SER A 242 -10.35 -21.57 5.67
CA SER A 242 -9.34 -20.80 6.38
C SER A 242 -7.95 -20.99 5.78
N ARG A 243 -7.04 -20.08 6.10
CA ARG A 243 -5.63 -20.15 5.70
C ARG A 243 -4.74 -19.72 6.85
N ALA A 244 -4.19 -20.69 7.55
CA ALA A 244 -3.08 -20.48 8.49
C ALA A 244 -1.78 -20.27 7.70
N GLN A 245 -1.33 -19.02 7.58
CA GLN A 245 -0.12 -18.64 6.86
C GLN A 245 0.87 -17.96 7.79
N ASN A 246 2.16 -18.02 7.43
CA ASN A 246 3.23 -17.33 8.15
C ASN A 246 3.24 -17.64 9.67
N THR A 247 2.88 -18.87 10.03
CA THR A 247 2.75 -19.32 11.43
C THR A 247 4.04 -19.23 12.23
N SER A 248 5.21 -19.21 11.55
CA SER A 248 6.50 -18.99 12.20
C SER A 248 6.65 -17.59 12.80
N ALA A 249 5.86 -16.61 12.35
CA ALA A 249 5.86 -15.24 12.87
C ALA A 249 4.81 -15.02 13.96
N TYR A 250 3.96 -16.01 14.26
CA TYR A 250 2.96 -15.88 15.31
C TYR A 250 3.64 -15.63 16.65
N PHE A 251 2.99 -14.81 17.47
CA PHE A 251 3.46 -14.38 18.78
C PHE A 251 4.68 -13.44 18.77
N SER A 252 5.29 -13.18 17.61
CA SER A 252 6.41 -12.23 17.51
C SER A 252 5.93 -10.78 17.60
N PRO A 253 6.75 -9.88 18.18
CA PRO A 253 6.44 -8.45 18.14
C PRO A 253 6.43 -7.94 16.70
N SER A 254 5.58 -6.95 16.42
CA SER A 254 5.42 -6.44 15.06
C SER A 254 4.93 -5.00 14.99
N VAL A 255 5.08 -4.40 13.82
CA VAL A 255 4.38 -3.17 13.42
C VAL A 255 3.31 -3.55 12.42
N SER A 256 2.04 -3.33 12.76
CA SER A 256 0.89 -3.73 11.99
C SER A 256 0.17 -2.54 11.36
N TRP A 257 -0.47 -2.78 10.22
CA TRP A 257 -1.41 -1.87 9.60
C TRP A 257 -2.66 -2.63 9.14
N SER A 258 -3.74 -1.89 8.90
CA SER A 258 -4.97 -2.46 8.36
C SER A 258 -4.87 -2.53 6.83
N ASP A 259 -5.09 -3.72 6.26
CA ASP A 259 -4.98 -3.98 4.82
C ASP A 259 -5.92 -3.09 4.01
N ILE A 260 -7.15 -2.89 4.51
CA ILE A 260 -8.15 -2.00 3.93
C ILE A 260 -8.33 -0.79 4.85
N SER A 261 -8.23 0.41 4.29
CA SER A 261 -8.48 1.66 5.00
C SER A 261 -9.25 2.62 4.09
N SER A 262 -10.24 3.32 4.66
CA SER A 262 -10.94 4.42 3.98
C SER A 262 -10.24 5.77 4.13
N GLY A 263 -9.22 5.85 4.98
CA GLY A 263 -8.40 7.03 5.19
C GLY A 263 -6.91 6.71 5.05
N ALA A 264 -6.06 7.65 5.47
CA ALA A 264 -4.61 7.49 5.40
C ALA A 264 -4.14 6.19 6.08
N PRO A 265 -3.11 5.52 5.54
CA PRO A 265 -2.47 4.39 6.21
C PRO A 265 -2.01 4.78 7.63
N SER A 266 -2.16 3.84 8.56
CA SER A 266 -1.69 4.01 9.94
C SER A 266 -1.02 2.75 10.44
N PHE A 267 0.14 2.94 11.05
CA PHE A 267 0.97 1.86 11.57
C PHE A 267 1.01 1.93 13.10
N ARG A 268 0.97 0.77 13.74
CA ARG A 268 0.94 0.64 15.20
C ARG A 268 1.72 -0.58 15.66
N GLN A 269 2.28 -0.48 16.85
CA GLN A 269 3.04 -1.54 17.46
C GLN A 269 2.12 -2.59 18.10
N PHE A 270 2.47 -3.86 17.92
CA PHE A 270 1.94 -4.99 18.67
C PHE A 270 3.08 -5.64 19.44
N PRO A 271 2.92 -5.87 20.77
CA PRO A 271 3.91 -6.56 21.56
C PRO A 271 3.93 -8.06 21.21
N VAL A 272 4.87 -8.79 21.82
CA VAL A 272 4.87 -10.26 21.83
C VAL A 272 3.51 -10.79 22.33
N GLY A 273 3.01 -11.90 21.77
CA GLY A 273 1.74 -12.50 22.21
C GLY A 273 0.64 -12.64 21.17
N PHE A 274 0.78 -11.99 20.01
CA PHE A 274 -0.31 -11.88 19.04
C PHE A 274 -0.15 -12.82 17.84
N ILE A 275 -1.26 -13.41 17.42
CA ILE A 275 -1.43 -13.99 16.08
C ILE A 275 -1.91 -12.88 15.15
N HIS A 276 -1.19 -12.60 14.06
CA HIS A 276 -1.60 -11.59 13.08
C HIS A 276 -2.60 -12.17 12.07
N GLY A 277 -3.54 -11.33 11.66
CA GLY A 277 -4.60 -11.66 10.71
C GLY A 277 -4.28 -11.26 9.27
N ASN A 278 -5.08 -11.75 8.33
CA ASN A 278 -4.95 -11.42 6.91
C ASN A 278 -5.35 -9.95 6.57
N LYS A 279 -6.05 -9.28 7.48
CA LYS A 279 -6.38 -7.84 7.42
C LYS A 279 -5.59 -6.98 8.40
N GLY A 280 -4.79 -7.60 9.27
CA GLY A 280 -3.80 -6.97 10.13
C GLY A 280 -2.40 -7.36 9.69
N ASN A 281 -2.04 -7.00 8.46
CA ASN A 281 -0.71 -7.30 7.91
C ASN A 281 0.36 -6.68 8.80
N SER A 282 1.53 -7.32 8.87
CA SER A 282 2.52 -7.00 9.90
C SER A 282 3.94 -7.04 9.37
N ILE A 283 4.75 -6.10 9.86
CA ILE A 283 6.20 -6.02 9.68
C ILE A 283 6.85 -6.67 10.91
N PHE A 284 7.78 -7.59 10.69
CA PHE A 284 8.52 -8.29 11.74
C PHE A 284 10.01 -7.98 11.65
N GLY A 285 10.66 -7.94 12.82
CA GLY A 285 12.08 -7.62 12.95
C GLY A 285 12.48 -7.44 14.41
N GLY A 286 13.73 -7.01 14.64
CA GLY A 286 14.18 -6.64 15.99
C GLY A 286 13.47 -5.39 16.52
N GLN A 287 13.32 -5.28 17.84
CA GLN A 287 12.57 -4.19 18.48
C GLN A 287 13.02 -2.79 18.03
N ALA A 288 14.33 -2.53 18.01
CA ALA A 288 14.88 -1.24 17.57
C ALA A 288 14.52 -0.91 16.11
N LEU A 289 14.50 -1.91 15.22
CA LEU A 289 14.11 -1.75 13.83
C LEU A 289 12.60 -1.42 13.73
N LEU A 290 11.77 -2.14 14.48
CA LEU A 290 10.34 -1.92 14.52
C LEU A 290 9.98 -0.52 15.02
N ASP A 291 10.64 -0.03 16.07
CA ASP A 291 10.40 1.33 16.60
C ASP A 291 10.70 2.41 15.55
N ARG A 292 11.78 2.23 14.78
CA ARG A 292 12.18 3.15 13.70
C ARG A 292 11.21 3.08 12.52
N LEU A 293 10.84 1.88 12.10
CA LEU A 293 9.87 1.69 11.02
C LEU A 293 8.49 2.24 11.41
N LEU A 294 8.08 2.12 12.67
CA LEU A 294 6.85 2.72 13.17
C LEU A 294 6.85 4.26 12.99
N GLY A 295 7.98 4.90 13.29
CA GLY A 295 8.17 6.34 13.08
C GLY A 295 8.14 6.73 11.60
N VAL A 296 8.95 6.05 10.79
CA VAL A 296 9.06 6.32 9.34
C VAL A 296 7.73 6.10 8.64
N MET A 297 7.05 4.97 8.88
CA MET A 297 5.81 4.63 8.16
C MET A 297 4.61 5.49 8.55
N ASN A 298 4.66 6.17 9.70
CA ASN A 298 3.64 7.17 10.09
C ASN A 298 4.03 8.62 9.70
N ALA A 299 5.18 8.84 9.06
CA ALA A 299 5.56 10.15 8.55
C ALA A 299 4.68 10.56 7.36
N SER A 300 4.51 11.87 7.17
CA SER A 300 3.71 12.45 6.09
C SER A 300 4.23 12.03 4.71
N CYS A 301 5.55 12.03 4.52
CA CYS A 301 6.19 11.61 3.29
C CYS A 301 5.93 10.12 2.97
N ALA A 302 6.05 9.23 3.96
CA ALA A 302 5.76 7.81 3.79
C ALA A 302 4.28 7.57 3.45
N THR A 303 3.37 8.37 4.01
CA THR A 303 1.94 8.32 3.69
C THR A 303 1.70 8.64 2.22
N ILE A 304 2.25 9.75 1.73
CA ILE A 304 2.13 10.18 0.32
C ILE A 304 2.75 9.16 -0.64
N ILE A 305 3.92 8.62 -0.28
CA ILE A 305 4.60 7.59 -1.08
C ILE A 305 3.77 6.30 -1.12
N LEU A 306 3.22 5.87 0.02
CA LEU A 306 2.41 4.66 0.08
C LEU A 306 1.09 4.83 -0.68
N GLU A 307 0.45 5.99 -0.63
CA GLU A 307 -0.73 6.31 -1.46
C GLU A 307 -0.40 6.30 -2.96
N ALA A 308 0.82 6.68 -3.35
CA ALA A 308 1.28 6.61 -4.73
C ALA A 308 1.54 5.17 -5.20
N LEU A 309 2.02 4.29 -4.30
CA LEU A 309 2.24 2.86 -4.58
C LEU A 309 0.96 2.04 -4.51
N ALA A 310 0.05 2.39 -3.60
CA ALA A 310 -1.23 1.75 -3.34
C ALA A 310 -2.38 2.77 -3.51
N PRO A 311 -2.73 3.17 -4.74
CA PRO A 311 -3.76 4.18 -4.99
C PRO A 311 -5.20 3.67 -4.79
N THR A 312 -5.35 2.44 -4.33
CA THR A 312 -6.65 1.87 -3.97
C THR A 312 -6.82 1.92 -2.45
N MET A 313 -8.00 1.59 -1.94
CA MET A 313 -8.24 1.49 -0.49
C MET A 313 -7.45 0.37 0.21
N THR A 314 -6.67 -0.42 -0.54
CA THR A 314 -5.91 -1.56 0.00
C THR A 314 -4.41 -1.30 -0.11
N ALA A 315 -3.71 -1.37 1.03
CA ALA A 315 -2.25 -1.34 1.09
C ALA A 315 -1.74 -2.75 1.37
N SER A 316 -1.38 -3.49 0.32
CA SER A 316 -0.95 -4.88 0.45
C SER A 316 0.45 -4.98 1.06
N VAL A 317 0.84 -6.19 1.48
CA VAL A 317 2.22 -6.49 1.91
C VAL A 317 3.25 -6.14 0.82
N GLY A 318 2.89 -6.25 -0.45
CA GLY A 318 3.76 -5.91 -1.57
C GLY A 318 3.96 -4.41 -1.71
N ASP A 319 2.93 -3.61 -1.46
CA ASP A 319 2.99 -2.15 -1.58
C ASP A 319 3.82 -1.56 -0.45
N VAL A 320 3.57 -2.00 0.79
CA VAL A 320 4.38 -1.62 1.97
C VAL A 320 5.82 -2.09 1.83
N GLY A 321 6.05 -3.30 1.32
CA GLY A 321 7.41 -3.82 1.10
C GLY A 321 8.21 -3.02 0.06
N ARG A 322 7.54 -2.34 -0.88
CA ARG A 322 8.18 -1.48 -1.90
C ARG A 322 8.44 -0.06 -1.42
N THR A 323 7.92 0.34 -0.25
CA THR A 323 8.13 1.68 0.29
C THR A 323 9.63 1.91 0.55
N PRO A 324 10.24 2.98 0.01
CA PRO A 324 11.60 3.35 0.32
C PRO A 324 11.72 3.81 1.77
N VAL A 325 12.77 3.37 2.44
CA VAL A 325 13.14 3.78 3.79
C VAL A 325 14.58 4.31 3.80
N PRO A 326 14.91 5.25 4.70
CA PRO A 326 16.27 5.82 4.76
C PRO A 326 17.34 4.73 4.96
N LEU A 327 18.45 4.79 4.22
CA LEU A 327 19.58 3.85 4.39
C LEU A 327 20.14 3.88 5.82
N LYS A 328 20.16 5.08 6.39
CA LYS A 328 20.61 5.35 7.76
C LYS A 328 19.48 5.16 8.78
N LEU A 329 18.56 4.23 8.54
CA LEU A 329 17.51 3.88 9.50
C LEU A 329 18.11 3.58 10.88
N ALA A 330 19.29 2.95 10.90
CA ALA A 330 20.01 2.61 12.12
C ALA A 330 20.47 3.82 12.97
N GLU A 331 20.51 5.03 12.41
CA GLU A 331 20.89 6.26 13.10
C GLU A 331 19.67 6.97 13.72
N LEU A 332 18.44 6.58 13.34
CA LEU A 332 17.23 7.18 13.89
C LEU A 332 17.04 6.81 15.38
N PRO A 333 16.56 7.75 16.21
CA PRO A 333 16.33 7.50 17.62
C PRO A 333 15.25 6.43 17.81
N THR A 334 15.50 5.49 18.70
CA THR A 334 14.50 4.54 19.19
C THR A 334 13.86 5.14 20.43
N GLY A 335 12.64 5.68 20.29
CA GLY A 335 11.87 6.14 21.43
C GLY A 335 11.29 4.94 22.18
N GLY A 336 11.81 4.64 23.37
CA GLY A 336 11.19 3.68 24.27
C GLY A 336 9.83 4.21 24.71
N TYR A 337 8.74 3.75 24.10
CA TYR A 337 7.38 3.91 24.62
C TYR A 337 7.17 2.98 25.83
N HIS A 338 8.03 3.09 26.84
CA HIS A 338 7.80 2.51 28.16
C HIS A 338 7.43 3.66 29.09
N GLY A 339 6.25 3.56 29.70
CA GLY A 339 5.54 4.66 30.33
C GLY A 339 6.38 5.51 31.29
N ALA A 340 6.55 6.78 30.93
CA ALA A 340 6.76 7.89 31.85
C ALA A 340 6.38 9.19 31.11
N GLY A 341 5.37 9.90 31.62
CA GLY A 341 5.10 11.31 31.30
C GLY A 341 4.84 11.66 29.84
N ILE A 342 3.56 11.78 29.48
CA ILE A 342 3.16 12.63 28.34
C ILE A 342 3.57 14.06 28.71
N ASP A 343 4.69 14.54 28.19
CA ASP A 343 4.93 15.97 28.14
C ASP A 343 4.25 16.54 26.90
N ARG A 344 3.35 17.50 27.16
CA ARG A 344 2.50 18.12 26.15
C ARG A 344 3.35 19.13 25.38
N GLY A 345 3.89 18.72 24.25
CA GLY A 345 4.45 19.66 23.27
C GLY A 345 5.78 19.20 22.69
N GLY A 346 5.73 18.24 21.77
CA GLY A 346 6.90 17.82 21.01
C GLY A 346 6.51 17.43 19.60
N ARG A 347 6.52 18.41 18.69
CA ARG A 347 6.37 18.18 17.25
C ARG A 347 7.50 17.26 16.77
N LEU A 348 7.16 16.08 16.28
CA LEU A 348 8.02 15.17 15.52
C LEU A 348 8.24 15.72 14.09
N GLU A 349 8.76 16.94 13.97
CA GLU A 349 9.09 17.56 12.66
C GLU A 349 10.41 17.03 12.07
N ARG A 350 11.30 16.44 12.87
CA ARG A 350 12.65 16.04 12.44
C ARG A 350 12.76 14.77 11.59
N VAL A 351 11.72 13.94 11.51
CA VAL A 351 11.75 12.74 10.65
C VAL A 351 11.44 13.10 9.19
N GLY A 352 10.61 14.13 8.97
CA GLY A 352 10.40 14.69 7.64
C GLY A 352 11.66 15.31 7.06
N GLU A 353 12.40 16.06 7.89
CA GLU A 353 13.66 16.69 7.48
C GLU A 353 14.72 15.67 7.03
N LEU A 354 14.81 14.47 7.60
CA LEU A 354 15.79 13.46 7.17
C LEU A 354 15.46 12.79 5.84
N LEU A 355 14.20 12.82 5.42
CA LEU A 355 13.78 12.44 4.06
C LEU A 355 13.78 13.64 3.09
N GLU A 356 13.89 14.87 3.61
CA GLU A 356 14.05 16.09 2.81
C GLU A 356 15.51 16.55 2.68
N LEU A 357 16.43 16.03 3.51
CA LEU A 357 17.87 16.36 3.55
C LEU A 357 18.75 15.30 2.86
N GLN A 358 18.16 14.37 2.11
CA GLN A 358 18.84 13.49 1.15
C GLN A 358 18.19 13.66 -0.22
#